data_AF-A0A0N4YFF9-F1
#
_entry.id   AF-A0A0N4YFF9-F1
#
_cell.length_a   1.000
_cell.length_b   1.000
_cell.length_c   1.000
_cell.angle_alpha   90.00
_cell.angle_beta   90.00
_cell.angle_gamma   90.00
#
_symmetry.space_group_name_H-M   'P 1'
#
loop_
_entity.id
_entity.type
_entity.pdbx_description
1 polymer ?
#
loop_
_entity_poly.entity_id
_entity_poly.type
_entity_poly.pdbx_seq_one_letter_code
_entity_poly.pdbx_strand_id
1 'polypeptide(L)'
;MLTEIRERLIRRLYKQILDCIQQEHGSSPLDVEWLLSQPASVLPEPILRLLTDLKTCKKVIADINHALIREAHMRVLMEQQTAELRALVNNGQFEEALRTFDSLQGSDLDGLRKLALDTIFDAVTKYRDNNDDNLRTLIVSLFDPDEWLELKEVLPAKLAEHLSVESDDDVLYPAAHAAHIMFIFKEIPFLIPEGTIVELLEDLDTADLDPCCNLLLPLLRFVEDFEQRSFRVPIMDKCQQLIQLFPSAQRCLFFKLILPKIFDNNDLCLDNESTVVAWLVDLYRRNLDEEPFQKELGSFMGILKDVRYSEMLQASNYYSSVFCLVQTIAAKRLNLTMLPIVESQLIDPIYAQLKDYIQLEEMRQKDEKQKKDSTPRIPENIGFEVAMPAPEGTIVEQLQLVMFGCEQSRKFIADALSSVQ
;
A
#
# COMPACT_ATOMS: atom_id res chain seq x y z
N MET A 1 1.44 39.30 -9.49
CA MET A 1 1.77 40.26 -8.40
C MET A 1 2.93 41.21 -8.76
N LEU A 2 4.14 40.73 -9.06
CA LEU A 2 5.30 41.61 -9.37
C LEU A 2 5.12 42.51 -10.60
N THR A 3 4.50 41.99 -11.66
CA THR A 3 4.13 42.76 -12.87
C THR A 3 3.19 43.93 -12.54
N GLU A 4 2.22 43.69 -11.65
CA GLU A 4 1.24 44.68 -11.23
C GLU A 4 1.85 45.76 -10.33
N ILE A 5 2.78 45.37 -9.44
CA ILE A 5 3.58 46.29 -8.63
C ILE A 5 4.45 47.19 -9.54
N ARG A 6 5.08 46.62 -10.58
CA ARG A 6 5.86 47.36 -11.58
C ARG A 6 5.01 48.41 -12.28
N GLU A 7 3.82 48.03 -12.77
CA GLU A 7 2.92 48.96 -13.46
C GLU A 7 2.40 50.08 -12.55
N ARG A 8 2.05 49.77 -11.30
CA ARG A 8 1.62 50.77 -10.32
C ARG A 8 2.73 51.77 -9.98
N LEU A 9 3.98 51.31 -9.84
CA LEU A 9 5.16 52.16 -9.61
C LEU A 9 5.42 53.10 -10.80
N ILE A 10 5.42 52.57 -12.03
CA ILE A 10 5.61 53.36 -13.26
C ILE A 10 4.53 54.43 -13.38
N ARG A 11 3.25 54.09 -13.16
CA ARG A 11 2.14 55.04 -13.20
C ARG A 11 2.26 56.14 -12.14
N ARG A 12 2.69 55.78 -10.92
CA ARG A 12 2.88 56.75 -9.83
C ARG A 12 4.01 57.74 -10.13
N LEU A 13 5.12 57.26 -10.68
CA LEU A 13 6.27 58.10 -11.07
C LEU A 13 5.92 59.03 -12.22
N TYR A 14 5.25 58.51 -13.25
CA TYR A 14 4.81 59.31 -14.39
C TYR A 14 3.87 60.44 -13.95
N LYS A 15 2.94 60.15 -13.02
CA LYS A 15 2.04 61.15 -12.44
C LYS A 15 2.79 62.21 -11.62
N GLN A 16 3.73 61.80 -10.75
CA GLN A 16 4.52 62.73 -9.94
C GLN A 16 5.41 63.64 -10.80
N ILE A 17 5.99 63.12 -11.88
CA ILE A 17 6.75 63.92 -12.86
C ILE A 17 5.82 64.92 -13.56
N LEU A 18 4.64 64.50 -14.01
CA LEU A 18 3.66 65.38 -14.66
C LEU A 18 3.21 66.51 -13.73
N ASP A 19 2.88 66.18 -12.47
CA ASP A 19 2.39 67.13 -11.47
C ASP A 19 3.47 68.19 -11.16
N CYS A 20 4.76 67.81 -11.07
CA CYS A 20 5.87 68.75 -10.87
C CYS A 20 6.14 69.63 -12.09
N ILE A 21 6.09 69.08 -13.32
CA ILE A 21 6.27 69.88 -14.55
C ILE A 21 5.14 70.91 -14.71
N GLN A 22 3.91 70.53 -14.35
CA GLN A 22 2.75 71.42 -14.40
C GLN A 22 2.80 72.56 -13.36
N GLN A 23 3.38 72.30 -12.18
CA GLN A 23 3.50 73.31 -11.11
C GLN A 23 4.60 74.35 -11.36
N GLU A 24 5.72 73.99 -11.96
CA GLU A 24 6.85 74.93 -12.12
C GLU A 24 6.94 75.62 -13.49
N HIS A 25 6.42 75.02 -14.58
CA HIS A 25 6.78 75.49 -15.93
C HIS A 25 5.65 75.78 -16.91
N GLY A 26 4.37 75.67 -16.53
CA GLY A 26 3.27 76.11 -17.39
C GLY A 26 3.28 75.47 -18.79
N SER A 27 2.66 74.30 -18.92
CA SER A 27 2.23 73.69 -20.19
C SER A 27 3.29 73.36 -21.27
N SER A 28 4.59 73.42 -21.00
CA SER A 28 5.62 72.93 -21.94
C SER A 28 6.29 71.66 -21.43
N PRO A 29 6.39 70.58 -22.23
CA PRO A 29 7.02 69.34 -21.81
C PRO A 29 8.53 69.53 -21.69
N LEU A 30 9.05 69.50 -20.47
CA LEU A 30 10.49 69.48 -20.20
C LEU A 30 11.09 68.12 -20.58
N ASP A 31 12.27 68.17 -21.21
CA ASP A 31 13.05 66.99 -21.54
C ASP A 31 13.68 66.40 -20.26
N VAL A 32 13.22 65.20 -19.90
CA VAL A 32 13.64 64.49 -18.68
C VAL A 32 15.12 64.10 -18.75
N GLU A 33 15.68 63.86 -19.95
CA GLU A 33 17.11 63.59 -20.12
C GLU A 33 17.97 64.83 -19.87
N TRP A 34 17.45 66.01 -20.22
CA TRP A 34 18.11 67.28 -19.91
C TRP A 34 18.18 67.51 -18.40
N LEU A 35 17.09 67.29 -17.66
CA LEU A 35 17.07 67.42 -16.18
C LEU A 35 18.01 66.44 -15.48
N LEU A 36 18.13 65.21 -16.01
CA LEU A 36 19.03 64.17 -15.46
C LEU A 36 20.51 64.46 -15.72
N SER A 37 20.85 65.34 -16.67
CA SER A 37 22.23 65.70 -17.04
C SER A 37 22.73 67.02 -16.41
N GLN A 38 21.86 67.78 -15.71
CA GLN A 38 22.27 69.00 -15.04
C GLN A 38 23.01 68.73 -13.70
N PRO A 39 24.02 69.54 -13.35
CA PRO A 39 24.69 69.45 -12.06
C PRO A 39 23.74 69.83 -10.91
N ALA A 40 23.80 69.06 -9.82
CA ALA A 40 22.92 69.17 -8.64
C ALA A 40 22.85 70.59 -8.02
N SER A 41 23.88 71.42 -8.25
CA SER A 41 23.96 72.80 -7.75
C SER A 41 23.03 73.80 -8.45
N VAL A 42 22.42 73.41 -9.58
CA VAL A 42 21.61 74.31 -10.44
C VAL A 42 20.10 74.03 -10.30
N LEU A 43 19.72 72.95 -9.62
CA LEU A 43 18.34 72.52 -9.55
C LEU A 43 17.65 72.95 -8.23
N PRO A 44 16.41 73.45 -8.29
CA PRO A 44 15.59 73.70 -7.11
C PRO A 44 15.44 72.44 -6.24
N GLU A 45 15.40 72.64 -4.92
CA GLU A 45 15.32 71.54 -3.94
C GLU A 45 14.13 70.56 -4.15
N PRO A 46 12.94 71.02 -4.60
CA PRO A 46 11.84 70.11 -4.97
C PRO A 46 12.22 69.16 -6.12
N ILE A 47 12.92 69.66 -7.14
CA ILE A 47 13.43 68.86 -8.26
C ILE A 47 14.52 67.89 -7.80
N LEU A 48 15.38 68.31 -6.87
CA LEU A 48 16.43 67.46 -6.32
C LEU A 48 15.87 66.24 -5.55
N ARG A 49 14.79 66.45 -4.78
CA ARG A 49 14.04 65.37 -4.12
C ARG A 49 13.39 64.43 -5.13
N LEU A 50 12.72 65.00 -6.14
CA LEU A 50 12.11 64.21 -7.22
C LEU A 50 13.14 63.33 -7.95
N LEU A 51 14.33 63.87 -8.24
CA LEU A 51 15.42 63.12 -8.87
C LEU A 51 15.95 61.99 -7.99
N THR A 52 15.96 62.18 -6.66
CA THR A 52 16.37 61.13 -5.71
C THR A 52 15.33 60.00 -5.65
N ASP A 53 14.04 60.36 -5.64
CA ASP A 53 12.94 59.39 -5.68
C ASP A 53 12.92 58.63 -7.02
N LEU A 54 13.20 59.31 -8.14
CA LEU A 54 13.34 58.70 -9.46
C LEU A 54 14.51 57.74 -9.54
N LYS A 55 15.68 58.09 -8.99
CA LYS A 55 16.84 57.17 -8.90
C LYS A 55 16.51 55.94 -8.07
N THR A 56 15.84 56.12 -6.93
CA THR A 56 15.40 55.02 -6.06
C THR A 56 14.42 54.11 -6.78
N CYS A 57 13.44 54.68 -7.48
CA CYS A 57 12.47 53.91 -8.23
C CYS A 57 13.06 53.20 -9.45
N LYS A 58 14.02 53.81 -10.16
CA LYS A 58 14.77 53.17 -11.24
C LYS A 58 15.49 51.92 -10.73
N LYS A 59 16.09 51.99 -9.53
CA LYS A 59 16.70 50.83 -8.87
C LYS A 59 15.67 49.75 -8.53
N VAL A 60 14.54 50.12 -7.90
CA VAL A 60 13.46 49.16 -7.59
C VAL A 60 12.89 48.48 -8.84
N ILE A 61 12.70 49.22 -9.94
CA ILE A 61 12.24 48.67 -11.22
C ILE A 61 13.29 47.72 -11.81
N ALA A 62 14.57 48.05 -11.73
CA ALA A 62 15.65 47.16 -12.16
C ALA A 62 15.67 45.87 -11.32
N ASP A 63 15.51 45.97 -10.00
CA ASP A 63 15.45 44.83 -9.09
C ASP A 63 14.22 43.93 -9.39
N ILE A 64 13.05 44.53 -9.65
CA ILE A 64 11.83 43.80 -10.08
C ILE A 64 12.05 43.13 -11.43
N ASN A 65 12.66 43.80 -12.41
CA ASN A 65 12.94 43.20 -13.71
C ASN A 65 13.94 42.04 -13.60
N HIS A 66 14.98 42.18 -12.78
CA HIS A 66 15.89 41.07 -12.48
C HIS A 66 15.19 39.91 -11.76
N ALA A 67 14.21 40.18 -10.90
CA ALA A 67 13.39 39.14 -10.29
C ALA A 67 12.49 38.45 -11.32
N LEU A 68 11.82 39.20 -12.21
CA LEU A 68 10.97 38.67 -13.27
C LEU A 68 11.76 37.84 -14.31
N ILE A 69 12.96 38.26 -14.68
CA ILE A 69 13.84 37.49 -15.58
C ILE A 69 14.28 36.18 -14.92
N ARG A 70 14.65 36.23 -13.63
CA ARG A 70 14.97 35.01 -12.87
C ARG A 70 13.76 34.08 -12.79
N GLU A 71 12.57 34.61 -12.55
CA GLU A 71 11.33 33.82 -12.53
C GLU A 71 11.04 33.19 -13.90
N ALA A 72 11.21 33.94 -15.00
CA ALA A 72 11.03 33.41 -16.35
C ALA A 72 12.06 32.32 -16.70
N HIS A 73 13.33 32.50 -16.34
CA HIS A 73 14.36 31.47 -16.52
C HIS A 73 14.08 30.22 -15.68
N MET A 74 13.62 30.38 -14.43
CA MET A 74 13.22 29.26 -13.59
C MET A 74 12.05 28.51 -14.21
N ARG A 75 11.05 29.19 -14.79
CA ARG A 75 9.92 28.52 -15.48
C ARG A 75 10.37 27.70 -16.68
N VAL A 76 11.25 28.23 -17.54
CA VAL A 76 11.78 27.49 -18.69
C VAL A 76 12.60 26.28 -18.25
N LEU A 77 13.44 26.45 -17.22
CA LEU A 77 14.22 25.35 -16.64
C LEU A 77 13.30 24.26 -16.07
N MET A 78 12.24 24.67 -15.35
CA MET A 78 11.25 23.74 -14.80
C MET A 78 10.48 23.00 -15.89
N GLU A 79 10.04 23.67 -16.95
CA GLU A 79 9.38 23.01 -18.10
C GLU A 79 10.29 21.96 -18.75
N GLN A 80 11.58 22.27 -18.88
CA GLN A 80 12.56 21.34 -19.44
C GLN A 80 12.81 20.13 -18.53
N GLN A 81 13.01 20.35 -17.23
CA GLN A 81 13.19 19.28 -16.24
C GLN A 81 11.94 18.40 -16.11
N THR A 82 10.77 19.01 -16.24
CA THR A 82 9.48 18.32 -16.25
C THR A 82 9.32 17.44 -17.49
N ALA A 83 9.75 17.92 -18.66
CA ALA A 83 9.75 17.14 -19.89
C ALA A 83 10.76 15.98 -19.85
N GLU A 84 11.92 16.19 -19.23
CA GLU A 84 12.94 15.17 -19.00
C GLU A 84 12.43 14.07 -18.04
N LEU A 85 11.83 14.44 -16.91
CA LEU A 85 11.22 13.50 -15.99
C LEU A 85 10.13 12.66 -16.69
N ARG A 86 9.29 13.29 -17.52
CA ARG A 86 8.27 12.58 -18.30
C ARG A 86 8.89 11.57 -19.26
N ALA A 87 9.98 11.93 -19.94
CA ALA A 87 10.66 11.03 -20.85
C ALA A 87 11.25 9.82 -20.10
N LEU A 88 11.86 10.04 -18.94
CA LEU A 88 12.42 8.96 -18.11
C LEU A 88 11.33 7.99 -17.63
N VAL A 89 10.21 8.51 -17.11
CA VAL A 89 9.08 7.70 -16.66
C VAL A 89 8.46 6.91 -17.82
N ASN A 90 8.24 7.55 -18.97
CA ASN A 90 7.69 6.89 -20.16
C ASN A 90 8.63 5.83 -20.76
N ASN A 91 9.91 5.86 -20.44
CA ASN A 91 10.90 4.88 -20.90
C ASN A 91 11.23 3.81 -19.84
N GLY A 92 10.53 3.80 -18.69
CA GLY A 92 10.76 2.83 -17.61
C GLY A 92 12.05 3.06 -16.80
N GLN A 93 12.68 4.23 -16.92
CA GLN A 93 13.94 4.59 -16.25
C GLN A 93 13.68 5.21 -14.87
N PHE A 94 13.08 4.42 -13.96
CA PHE A 94 12.57 4.95 -12.68
C PHE A 94 13.66 5.33 -11.69
N GLU A 95 14.81 4.67 -11.70
CA GLU A 95 15.97 5.03 -10.86
C GLU A 95 16.53 6.41 -11.25
N GLU A 96 16.69 6.66 -12.55
CA GLU A 96 17.10 7.96 -13.06
C GLU A 96 16.03 9.03 -12.85
N ALA A 97 14.75 8.67 -12.96
CA ALA A 97 13.64 9.56 -12.65
C ALA A 97 13.66 9.97 -11.16
N LEU A 98 13.92 9.02 -10.25
CA LEU A 98 14.06 9.28 -8.82
C LEU A 98 15.23 10.23 -8.52
N ARG A 99 16.41 9.99 -9.10
CA ARG A 99 17.56 10.89 -8.94
C ARG A 99 17.29 12.30 -9.46
N THR A 100 16.58 12.37 -10.59
CA THR A 100 16.14 13.65 -11.17
C THR A 100 15.18 14.35 -10.23
N PHE A 101 14.22 13.62 -9.66
CA PHE A 101 13.27 14.14 -8.68
C PHE A 101 13.94 14.65 -7.39
N ASP A 102 14.86 13.88 -6.81
CA ASP A 102 15.59 14.29 -5.60
C ASP A 102 16.40 15.57 -5.81
N SER A 103 16.92 15.77 -7.03
CA SER A 103 17.63 16.99 -7.41
C SER A 103 16.73 18.24 -7.51
N LEU A 104 15.41 18.06 -7.53
CA LEU A 104 14.39 19.11 -7.66
C LEU A 104 13.82 19.58 -6.31
N GLN A 105 14.24 19.00 -5.17
CA GLN A 105 13.74 19.42 -3.85
C GLN A 105 14.02 20.92 -3.58
N GLY A 106 13.01 21.77 -3.77
CA GLY A 106 13.06 23.22 -3.56
C GLY A 106 12.26 24.10 -4.55
N SER A 107 11.70 23.53 -5.63
CA SER A 107 10.87 24.24 -6.61
C SER A 107 9.40 23.81 -6.58
N ASP A 108 8.53 24.55 -7.28
CA ASP A 108 7.06 24.44 -7.34
C ASP A 108 6.58 23.00 -7.63
N LEU A 109 6.34 22.23 -6.55
CA LEU A 109 5.97 20.82 -6.57
C LEU A 109 4.61 20.60 -7.25
N ASP A 110 3.70 21.57 -7.22
CA ASP A 110 2.33 21.45 -7.75
C ASP A 110 2.27 21.21 -9.26
N GLY A 111 3.20 21.80 -10.02
CA GLY A 111 3.30 21.57 -11.47
C GLY A 111 3.80 20.17 -11.82
N LEU A 112 4.74 19.64 -11.02
CA LEU A 112 5.25 18.28 -11.14
C LEU A 112 4.21 17.25 -10.68
N ARG A 113 3.47 17.53 -9.60
CA ARG A 113 2.39 16.69 -9.05
C ARG A 113 1.27 16.42 -10.06
N LYS A 114 0.75 17.48 -10.69
CA LYS A 114 -0.33 17.35 -11.68
C LYS A 114 0.09 16.55 -12.91
N LEU A 115 1.38 16.59 -13.25
CA LEU A 115 1.92 15.87 -14.40
C LEU A 115 2.35 14.43 -14.06
N ALA A 116 2.79 14.23 -12.82
CA ALA A 116 3.08 12.94 -12.25
C ALA A 116 1.84 12.06 -12.33
N LEU A 117 0.66 12.54 -11.93
CA LEU A 117 -0.58 11.73 -11.95
C LEU A 117 -0.80 11.00 -13.29
N ASP A 118 -0.94 11.70 -14.41
CA ASP A 118 -1.24 11.05 -15.70
C ASP A 118 -0.09 10.19 -16.23
N THR A 119 1.17 10.62 -16.02
CA THR A 119 2.34 9.85 -16.47
C THR A 119 2.57 8.61 -15.59
N ILE A 120 2.24 8.70 -14.30
CA ILE A 120 2.25 7.60 -13.34
C ILE A 120 1.16 6.61 -13.70
N PHE A 121 -0.07 7.06 -13.99
CA PHE A 121 -1.13 6.14 -14.43
C PHE A 121 -0.71 5.38 -15.69
N ASP A 122 -0.12 6.08 -16.66
CA ASP A 122 0.42 5.46 -17.87
C ASP A 122 1.58 4.49 -17.54
N ALA A 123 2.49 4.85 -16.64
CA ALA A 123 3.62 3.99 -16.28
C ALA A 123 3.20 2.75 -15.48
N VAL A 124 2.32 2.95 -14.51
CA VAL A 124 1.76 1.92 -13.63
C VAL A 124 0.92 0.93 -14.42
N THR A 125 0.19 1.38 -15.44
CA THR A 125 -0.57 0.46 -16.32
C THR A 125 0.29 -0.22 -17.37
N LYS A 126 1.40 0.38 -17.83
CA LYS A 126 2.22 -0.14 -18.95
C LYS A 126 3.44 -1.00 -18.56
N TYR A 127 3.98 -0.91 -17.34
CA TYR A 127 5.27 -1.54 -17.01
C TYR A 127 5.15 -2.61 -15.91
N ARG A 128 5.83 -3.74 -16.13
CA ARG A 128 5.80 -4.98 -15.33
C ARG A 128 7.22 -5.57 -15.13
N ASP A 129 8.22 -4.73 -14.95
CA ASP A 129 9.62 -5.18 -14.78
C ASP A 129 10.15 -4.84 -13.39
N ASN A 130 11.25 -5.51 -13.00
CA ASN A 130 11.98 -5.55 -11.71
C ASN A 130 12.36 -4.19 -11.04
N ASN A 131 11.70 -3.10 -11.40
CA ASN A 131 11.97 -1.74 -11.00
C ASN A 131 10.78 -1.11 -10.24
N ASP A 132 9.83 -1.96 -9.83
CA ASP A 132 8.60 -1.60 -9.09
C ASP A 132 8.90 -0.84 -7.79
N ASP A 133 9.99 -1.17 -7.11
CA ASP A 133 10.41 -0.47 -5.90
C ASP A 133 10.83 0.98 -6.17
N ASN A 134 11.50 1.24 -7.29
CA ASN A 134 11.89 2.59 -7.70
C ASN A 134 10.67 3.39 -8.16
N LEU A 135 9.74 2.76 -8.89
CA LEU A 135 8.47 3.37 -9.25
C LEU A 135 7.63 3.71 -8.01
N ARG A 136 7.52 2.77 -7.06
CA ARG A 136 6.84 2.98 -5.78
C ARG A 136 7.47 4.13 -5.00
N THR A 137 8.79 4.13 -4.84
CA THR A 137 9.52 5.17 -4.10
C THR A 137 9.32 6.53 -4.76
N LEU A 138 9.36 6.60 -6.08
CA LEU A 138 9.10 7.82 -6.84
C LEU A 138 7.69 8.36 -6.58
N ILE A 139 6.68 7.48 -6.60
CA ILE A 139 5.28 7.86 -6.39
C ILE A 139 5.02 8.29 -4.94
N VAL A 140 5.50 7.53 -3.96
CA VAL A 140 5.39 7.91 -2.54
C VAL A 140 6.09 9.24 -2.26
N SER A 141 7.19 9.54 -2.97
CA SER A 141 7.90 10.81 -2.83
C SER A 141 7.22 11.99 -3.55
N LEU A 142 6.31 11.70 -4.50
CA LEU A 142 5.61 12.70 -5.30
C LEU A 142 4.32 13.22 -4.64
N PHE A 143 3.70 12.44 -3.74
CA PHE A 143 2.43 12.79 -3.10
C PHE A 143 2.55 12.87 -1.58
N ASP A 144 2.01 13.92 -1.00
CA ASP A 144 1.82 13.99 0.45
C ASP A 144 0.71 12.98 0.89
N PRO A 145 0.76 12.42 2.12
CA PRO A 145 -0.25 11.46 2.59
C PRO A 145 -1.70 11.98 2.53
N ASP A 146 -1.90 13.29 2.70
CA ASP A 146 -3.22 13.93 2.60
C ASP A 146 -3.72 14.01 1.13
N GLU A 147 -2.82 13.92 0.15
CA GLU A 147 -3.12 13.94 -1.30
C GLU A 147 -3.44 12.54 -1.83
N TRP A 148 -3.15 11.47 -1.07
CA TRP A 148 -3.53 10.10 -1.42
C TRP A 148 -5.03 9.88 -1.51
N LEU A 149 -5.83 10.79 -0.93
CA LEU A 149 -7.28 10.84 -1.10
C LEU A 149 -7.71 11.02 -2.57
N GLU A 150 -6.92 11.71 -3.40
CA GLU A 150 -7.22 11.84 -4.83
C GLU A 150 -6.92 10.54 -5.59
N LEU A 151 -5.84 9.84 -5.22
CA LEU A 151 -5.47 8.54 -5.82
C LEU A 151 -6.41 7.40 -5.40
N LYS A 152 -6.96 7.50 -4.19
CA LYS A 152 -7.86 6.50 -3.59
C LYS A 152 -9.05 6.13 -4.47
N GLU A 153 -9.61 7.10 -5.19
CA GLU A 153 -10.77 6.90 -6.08
C GLU A 153 -10.36 6.82 -7.55
N VAL A 154 -9.36 7.62 -7.97
CA VAL A 154 -8.98 7.75 -9.38
C VAL A 154 -8.21 6.53 -9.89
N LEU A 155 -7.30 5.94 -9.10
CA LEU A 155 -6.53 4.77 -9.55
C LEU A 155 -7.43 3.55 -9.76
N PRO A 156 -8.29 3.15 -8.82
CA PRO A 156 -9.17 2.01 -9.05
C PRO A 156 -10.15 2.24 -10.20
N ALA A 157 -10.65 3.48 -10.38
CA ALA A 157 -11.52 3.82 -11.51
C ALA A 157 -10.81 3.71 -12.87
N LYS A 158 -9.59 4.26 -13.00
CA LYS A 158 -8.80 4.15 -14.23
C LYS A 158 -8.38 2.71 -14.53
N LEU A 159 -8.02 1.93 -13.50
CA LEU A 159 -7.76 0.49 -13.66
C LEU A 159 -9.01 -0.22 -14.17
N ALA A 160 -10.18 0.04 -13.59
CA ALA A 160 -11.45 -0.54 -14.04
C ALA A 160 -11.80 -0.15 -15.49
N GLU A 161 -11.57 1.11 -15.89
CA GLU A 161 -11.72 1.54 -17.28
C GLU A 161 -10.79 0.73 -18.22
N HIS A 162 -9.52 0.54 -17.85
CA HIS A 162 -8.59 -0.30 -18.62
C HIS A 162 -9.05 -1.77 -18.73
N LEU A 163 -9.60 -2.35 -17.64
CA LEU A 163 -10.19 -3.70 -17.67
C LEU A 163 -11.35 -3.81 -18.68
N SER A 164 -12.10 -2.73 -18.91
CA SER A 164 -13.26 -2.72 -19.81
C SER A 164 -12.93 -2.53 -21.29
N VAL A 165 -11.72 -2.04 -21.61
CA VAL A 165 -11.29 -1.72 -22.98
C VAL A 165 -10.56 -2.89 -23.63
N GLU A 166 -9.87 -3.73 -22.86
CA GLU A 166 -9.15 -4.92 -23.36
C GLU A 166 -10.07 -6.16 -23.47
N SER A 167 -11.26 -5.98 -24.04
CA SER A 167 -12.33 -6.99 -24.15
C SER A 167 -12.04 -8.11 -25.17
N ASP A 168 -10.89 -8.78 -25.07
CA ASP A 168 -10.58 -10.05 -25.73
C ASP A 168 -10.40 -11.11 -24.64
N ASP A 169 -11.42 -11.95 -24.43
CA ASP A 169 -11.50 -13.28 -23.77
C ASP A 169 -10.69 -13.62 -22.47
N ASP A 170 -9.77 -12.79 -21.98
CA ASP A 170 -8.90 -13.05 -20.81
C ASP A 170 -8.94 -11.87 -19.83
N VAL A 171 -10.05 -11.75 -19.11
CA VAL A 171 -10.26 -10.71 -18.08
C VAL A 171 -9.38 -10.93 -16.85
N LEU A 172 -8.86 -12.15 -16.65
CA LEU A 172 -8.05 -12.50 -15.48
C LEU A 172 -6.66 -11.86 -15.51
N TYR A 173 -6.01 -11.78 -16.66
CA TYR A 173 -4.69 -11.18 -16.75
C TYR A 173 -4.70 -9.67 -16.44
N PRO A 174 -5.59 -8.85 -17.03
CA PRO A 174 -5.74 -7.44 -16.66
C PRO A 174 -6.18 -7.27 -15.19
N ALA A 175 -7.05 -8.14 -14.68
CA ALA A 175 -7.48 -8.09 -13.28
C ALA A 175 -6.32 -8.37 -12.31
N ALA A 176 -5.51 -9.40 -12.59
CA ALA A 176 -4.31 -9.70 -11.81
C ALA A 176 -3.31 -8.54 -11.85
N HIS A 177 -3.17 -7.90 -13.01
CA HIS A 177 -2.34 -6.71 -13.17
C HIS A 177 -2.84 -5.54 -12.31
N ALA A 178 -4.14 -5.24 -12.36
CA ALA A 178 -4.74 -4.21 -11.53
C ALA A 178 -4.56 -4.48 -10.03
N ALA A 179 -4.76 -5.73 -9.60
CA ALA A 179 -4.57 -6.11 -8.20
C ALA A 179 -3.10 -6.00 -7.76
N HIS A 180 -2.16 -6.38 -8.63
CA HIS A 180 -0.73 -6.22 -8.37
C HIS A 180 -0.31 -4.76 -8.25
N ILE A 181 -0.81 -3.90 -9.13
CA ILE A 181 -0.62 -2.44 -9.05
C ILE A 181 -1.11 -1.92 -7.69
N MET A 182 -2.34 -2.28 -7.32
CA MET A 182 -2.90 -1.88 -6.02
C MET A 182 -2.04 -2.38 -4.85
N PHE A 183 -1.45 -3.58 -4.97
CA PHE A 183 -0.54 -4.12 -3.98
C PHE A 183 0.79 -3.36 -3.89
N ILE A 184 1.38 -2.94 -5.01
CA ILE A 184 2.59 -2.08 -5.01
C ILE A 184 2.30 -0.80 -4.22
N PHE A 185 1.09 -0.25 -4.36
CA PHE A 185 0.65 0.96 -3.69
C PHE A 185 -0.18 0.72 -2.42
N LYS A 186 0.02 -0.40 -1.73
CA LYS A 186 -0.74 -0.80 -0.52
C LYS A 186 -0.85 0.24 0.61
N GLU A 187 0.03 1.24 0.63
CA GLU A 187 -0.02 2.33 1.61
C GLU A 187 -1.18 3.30 1.32
N ILE A 188 -1.67 3.33 0.08
CA ILE A 188 -2.81 4.14 -0.34
C ILE A 188 -4.11 3.38 0.03
N PRO A 189 -5.04 4.02 0.77
CA PRO A 189 -6.27 3.36 1.24
C PRO A 189 -7.33 3.31 0.13
N PHE A 190 -7.07 2.55 -0.94
CA PHE A 190 -7.93 2.44 -2.13
C PHE A 190 -9.39 2.07 -1.81
N LEU A 191 -10.33 2.62 -2.58
CA LEU A 191 -11.70 2.09 -2.63
C LEU A 191 -11.78 1.07 -3.76
N ILE A 192 -11.99 -0.20 -3.42
CA ILE A 192 -12.24 -1.24 -4.42
C ILE A 192 -13.63 -1.00 -5.01
N PRO A 193 -13.77 -0.80 -6.34
CA PRO A 193 -15.07 -0.66 -6.97
C PRO A 193 -15.92 -1.91 -6.71
N GLU A 194 -17.18 -1.73 -6.32
CA GLU A 194 -18.07 -2.85 -5.93
C GLU A 194 -18.39 -3.81 -7.10
N GLY A 195 -18.13 -3.39 -8.35
CA GLY A 195 -18.43 -4.15 -9.55
C GLY A 195 -17.22 -4.78 -10.25
N THR A 196 -17.54 -5.76 -11.09
CA THR A 196 -16.92 -6.12 -12.39
C THR A 196 -16.11 -7.41 -12.57
N ILE A 197 -15.23 -7.91 -11.68
CA ILE A 197 -14.40 -9.09 -12.08
C ILE A 197 -15.21 -10.41 -12.05
N VAL A 198 -15.89 -10.71 -10.94
CA VAL A 198 -16.60 -12.00 -10.77
C VAL A 198 -17.79 -12.13 -11.74
N GLU A 199 -18.42 -11.01 -12.09
CA GLU A 199 -19.61 -10.98 -12.95
C GLU A 199 -19.28 -11.14 -14.44
N LEU A 200 -18.01 -10.96 -14.82
CA LEU A 200 -17.52 -11.11 -16.19
C LEU A 200 -16.90 -12.50 -16.47
N LEU A 201 -16.70 -13.31 -15.43
CA LEU A 201 -16.03 -14.61 -15.53
C LEU A 201 -17.05 -15.75 -15.42
N GLU A 202 -17.08 -16.60 -16.44
CA GLU A 202 -17.86 -17.84 -16.46
C GLU A 202 -16.93 -19.00 -16.82
N ASP A 203 -17.12 -20.16 -16.17
CA ASP A 203 -16.49 -21.44 -16.54
C ASP A 203 -14.95 -21.48 -16.64
N LEU A 204 -14.26 -21.07 -15.56
CA LEU A 204 -12.78 -21.10 -15.48
C LEU A 204 -12.21 -22.51 -15.62
N ASP A 205 -11.09 -22.64 -16.33
CA ASP A 205 -10.43 -23.92 -16.60
C ASP A 205 -9.01 -24.03 -15.98
N THR A 206 -8.23 -25.03 -16.41
CA THR A 206 -6.89 -25.26 -15.85
C THR A 206 -5.89 -24.16 -16.23
N ALA A 207 -6.03 -23.51 -17.39
CA ALA A 207 -5.16 -22.43 -17.84
C ALA A 207 -5.32 -21.18 -16.96
N ASP A 208 -6.51 -21.00 -16.39
CA ASP A 208 -6.86 -19.84 -15.56
C ASP A 208 -6.35 -19.94 -14.11
N LEU A 209 -5.82 -21.09 -13.69
CA LEU A 209 -5.36 -21.32 -12.32
C LEU A 209 -4.23 -20.36 -11.91
N ASP A 210 -3.23 -20.20 -12.78
CA ASP A 210 -2.07 -19.35 -12.47
C ASP A 210 -2.43 -17.86 -12.46
N PRO A 211 -3.12 -17.31 -13.49
CA PRO A 211 -3.65 -15.94 -13.48
C PRO A 211 -4.53 -15.66 -12.26
N CYS A 212 -5.45 -16.57 -11.92
CA CYS A 212 -6.33 -16.41 -10.77
C CYS A 212 -5.55 -16.42 -9.44
N CYS A 213 -4.53 -17.28 -9.29
CA CYS A 213 -3.64 -17.19 -8.13
C CYS A 213 -2.94 -15.83 -8.06
N ASN A 214 -2.44 -15.31 -9.19
CA ASN A 214 -1.73 -14.03 -9.25
C ASN A 214 -2.66 -12.84 -8.97
N LEU A 215 -3.96 -12.97 -9.23
CA LEU A 215 -5.00 -12.03 -8.79
C LEU A 215 -5.26 -12.14 -7.28
N LEU A 216 -5.45 -13.36 -6.75
CA LEU A 216 -5.83 -13.56 -5.36
C LEU A 216 -4.72 -13.18 -4.38
N LEU A 217 -3.45 -13.43 -4.70
CA LEU A 217 -2.34 -13.14 -3.80
C LEU A 217 -2.30 -11.65 -3.35
N PRO A 218 -2.28 -10.65 -4.25
CA PRO A 218 -2.44 -9.25 -3.89
C PRO A 218 -3.68 -8.95 -3.04
N LEU A 219 -4.83 -9.55 -3.39
CA LEU A 219 -6.09 -9.35 -2.67
C LEU A 219 -6.04 -9.84 -1.23
N LEU A 220 -5.32 -10.95 -0.97
CA LEU A 220 -5.14 -11.49 0.37
C LEU A 220 -4.38 -10.53 1.29
N ARG A 221 -3.56 -9.63 0.75
CA ARG A 221 -2.91 -8.58 1.56
C ARG A 221 -3.90 -7.54 2.06
N PHE A 222 -4.86 -7.13 1.24
CA PHE A 222 -5.91 -6.20 1.65
C PHE A 222 -6.82 -6.79 2.74
N VAL A 223 -6.92 -8.11 2.81
CA VAL A 223 -7.63 -8.83 3.89
C VAL A 223 -6.92 -8.68 5.24
N GLU A 224 -5.61 -8.39 5.25
CA GLU A 224 -4.81 -8.28 6.47
C GLU A 224 -4.68 -6.86 7.03
N ASP A 225 -4.95 -5.83 6.23
CA ASP A 225 -4.91 -4.45 6.68
C ASP A 225 -6.04 -4.18 7.69
N PHE A 226 -5.66 -4.15 8.98
CA PHE A 226 -6.58 -4.03 10.11
C PHE A 226 -7.33 -2.70 10.16
N GLU A 227 -6.88 -1.67 9.45
CA GLU A 227 -7.58 -0.39 9.36
C GLU A 227 -8.82 -0.47 8.45
N GLN A 228 -8.90 -1.50 7.60
CA GLN A 228 -9.92 -1.68 6.57
C GLN A 228 -10.92 -2.81 6.87
N ARG A 229 -11.30 -2.98 8.14
CA ARG A 229 -12.21 -4.08 8.59
C ARG A 229 -13.51 -4.20 7.79
N SER A 230 -14.05 -3.09 7.27
CA SER A 230 -15.27 -3.07 6.47
C SER A 230 -15.13 -3.76 5.11
N PHE A 231 -13.91 -3.83 4.56
CA PHE A 231 -13.64 -4.40 3.23
C PHE A 231 -13.16 -5.85 3.28
N ARG A 232 -12.63 -6.29 4.44
CA ARG A 232 -12.09 -7.65 4.62
C ARG A 232 -13.08 -8.75 4.23
N VAL A 233 -14.29 -8.72 4.79
CA VAL A 233 -15.31 -9.75 4.53
C VAL A 233 -15.74 -9.75 3.06
N PRO A 234 -16.11 -8.60 2.46
CA PRO A 234 -16.41 -8.53 1.02
C PRO A 234 -15.30 -9.07 0.11
N ILE A 235 -14.03 -8.74 0.37
CA ILE A 235 -12.90 -9.22 -0.44
C ILE A 235 -12.76 -10.75 -0.29
N MET A 236 -12.80 -11.27 0.94
CA MET A 236 -12.75 -12.72 1.18
C MET A 236 -13.90 -13.45 0.49
N ASP A 237 -15.12 -12.90 0.53
CA ASP A 237 -16.28 -13.46 -0.16
C ASP A 237 -16.10 -13.45 -1.68
N LYS A 238 -15.52 -12.39 -2.25
CA LYS A 238 -15.21 -12.32 -3.69
C LYS A 238 -14.11 -13.30 -4.09
N CYS A 239 -13.05 -13.44 -3.30
CA CYS A 239 -12.03 -14.47 -3.51
C CYS A 239 -12.64 -15.87 -3.47
N GLN A 240 -13.55 -16.13 -2.51
CA GLN A 240 -14.26 -17.41 -2.44
C GLN A 240 -15.13 -17.64 -3.69
N GLN A 241 -15.86 -16.62 -4.16
CA GLN A 241 -16.68 -16.70 -5.38
C GLN A 241 -15.81 -17.04 -6.60
N LEU A 242 -14.65 -16.38 -6.77
CA LEU A 242 -13.71 -16.68 -7.86
C LEU A 242 -13.23 -18.14 -7.81
N ILE A 243 -12.86 -18.63 -6.63
CA ILE A 243 -12.48 -20.03 -6.46
C ILE A 243 -13.64 -20.96 -6.83
N GLN A 244 -14.88 -20.58 -6.51
CA GLN A 244 -16.08 -21.39 -6.81
C GLN A 244 -16.43 -21.45 -8.30
N LEU A 245 -15.90 -20.55 -9.15
CA LEU A 245 -16.10 -20.61 -10.60
C LEU A 245 -15.37 -21.79 -11.25
N PHE A 246 -14.30 -22.29 -10.63
CA PHE A 246 -13.61 -23.48 -11.12
C PHE A 246 -14.44 -24.75 -10.87
N PRO A 247 -14.42 -25.73 -11.79
CA PRO A 247 -14.94 -27.06 -11.52
C PRO A 247 -14.16 -27.74 -10.38
N SER A 248 -14.77 -28.76 -9.77
CA SER A 248 -14.23 -29.48 -8.60
C SER A 248 -12.75 -29.85 -8.69
N ALA A 249 -12.32 -30.44 -9.81
CA ALA A 249 -10.94 -30.88 -9.99
C ALA A 249 -9.97 -29.69 -10.03
N GLN A 250 -10.32 -28.64 -10.76
CA GLN A 250 -9.55 -27.40 -10.87
C GLN A 250 -9.50 -26.66 -9.53
N ARG A 251 -10.60 -26.62 -8.76
CA ARG A 251 -10.60 -26.07 -7.38
C ARG A 251 -9.60 -26.79 -6.50
N CYS A 252 -9.56 -28.12 -6.58
CA CYS A 252 -8.58 -28.88 -5.81
C CYS A 252 -7.14 -28.54 -6.22
N LEU A 253 -6.87 -28.39 -7.52
CA LEU A 253 -5.56 -27.97 -8.02
C LEU A 253 -5.21 -26.53 -7.60
N PHE A 254 -6.20 -25.62 -7.60
CA PHE A 254 -6.05 -24.25 -7.16
C PHE A 254 -5.48 -24.18 -5.74
N PHE A 255 -6.06 -24.93 -4.79
CA PHE A 255 -5.55 -24.97 -3.41
C PHE A 255 -4.11 -25.49 -3.31
N LYS A 256 -3.75 -26.46 -4.15
CA LYS A 256 -2.37 -26.98 -4.22
C LYS A 256 -1.39 -26.00 -4.84
N LEU A 257 -1.85 -25.05 -5.64
CA LEU A 257 -1.03 -24.02 -6.29
C LEU A 257 -0.88 -22.78 -5.41
N ILE A 258 -1.96 -22.28 -4.82
CA ILE A 258 -1.93 -21.04 -4.06
C ILE A 258 -1.17 -21.17 -2.73
N LEU A 259 -1.25 -22.32 -2.05
CA LEU A 259 -0.57 -22.50 -0.76
C LEU A 259 0.96 -22.43 -0.89
N PRO A 260 1.63 -23.17 -1.79
CA PRO A 260 3.06 -22.97 -2.03
C PRO A 260 3.41 -21.54 -2.42
N LYS A 261 2.58 -20.88 -3.25
CA LYS A 261 2.79 -19.47 -3.59
C LYS A 261 2.69 -18.53 -2.39
N ILE A 262 1.89 -18.85 -1.37
CA ILE A 262 1.85 -18.07 -0.13
C ILE A 262 3.14 -18.29 0.66
N PHE A 263 3.58 -19.55 0.80
CA PHE A 263 4.76 -19.90 1.60
C PHE A 263 6.09 -19.48 0.97
N ASP A 264 6.19 -19.50 -0.35
CA ASP A 264 7.44 -19.24 -1.09
C ASP A 264 7.58 -17.76 -1.53
N ASN A 265 6.51 -16.96 -1.45
CA ASN A 265 6.52 -15.58 -1.93
C ASN A 265 6.94 -14.61 -0.82
N ASN A 266 8.25 -14.34 -0.77
CA ASN A 266 8.85 -13.38 0.16
C ASN A 266 8.28 -11.95 0.03
N ASP A 267 7.80 -11.56 -1.16
CA ASP A 267 7.32 -10.21 -1.43
C ASP A 267 5.89 -10.00 -0.92
N LEU A 268 5.09 -11.08 -0.87
CA LEU A 268 3.71 -11.04 -0.38
C LEU A 268 3.64 -10.52 1.05
N CYS A 269 4.56 -10.98 1.92
CA CYS A 269 4.74 -10.58 3.32
C CYS A 269 3.40 -10.35 4.04
N LEU A 270 2.77 -11.47 4.42
CA LEU A 270 1.49 -11.52 5.11
C LEU A 270 1.70 -11.50 6.64
N ASP A 271 1.22 -10.47 7.33
CA ASP A 271 1.33 -10.32 8.79
C ASP A 271 0.50 -11.37 9.53
N ASN A 272 -0.61 -11.82 8.95
CA ASN A 272 -1.49 -12.87 9.50
C ASN A 272 -1.60 -14.07 8.55
N GLU A 273 -0.49 -14.45 7.91
CA GLU A 273 -0.43 -15.56 6.96
C GLU A 273 -1.16 -16.81 7.47
N SER A 274 -0.94 -17.15 8.74
CA SER A 274 -1.58 -18.31 9.41
C SER A 274 -3.11 -18.28 9.35
N THR A 275 -3.75 -17.11 9.40
CA THR A 275 -5.20 -16.96 9.31
C THR A 275 -5.69 -17.11 7.87
N VAL A 276 -4.93 -16.61 6.88
CA VAL A 276 -5.23 -16.80 5.46
C VAL A 276 -5.13 -18.28 5.09
N VAL A 277 -4.07 -18.94 5.55
CA VAL A 277 -3.86 -20.38 5.34
C VAL A 277 -4.95 -21.19 6.04
N ALA A 278 -5.34 -20.84 7.27
CA ALA A 278 -6.46 -21.46 7.97
C ALA A 278 -7.76 -21.40 7.15
N TRP A 279 -8.07 -20.24 6.57
CA TRP A 279 -9.22 -20.05 5.70
C TRP A 279 -9.18 -20.95 4.46
N LEU A 280 -8.03 -21.05 3.78
CA LEU A 280 -7.84 -21.94 2.62
C LEU A 280 -7.98 -23.42 3.01
N VAL A 281 -7.44 -23.82 4.17
CA VAL A 281 -7.59 -25.18 4.72
C VAL A 281 -9.07 -25.49 4.98
N ASP A 282 -9.82 -24.54 5.54
CA ASP A 282 -11.25 -24.71 5.78
C ASP A 282 -12.07 -24.74 4.49
N LEU A 283 -11.71 -23.96 3.47
CA LEU A 283 -12.33 -24.07 2.15
C LEU A 283 -12.07 -25.43 1.51
N TYR A 284 -10.85 -25.95 1.59
CA TYR A 284 -10.54 -27.30 1.13
C TYR A 284 -11.38 -28.34 1.87
N ARG A 285 -11.45 -28.25 3.20
CA ARG A 285 -12.24 -29.14 4.06
C ARG A 285 -13.72 -29.16 3.70
N ARG A 286 -14.32 -28.02 3.34
CA ARG A 286 -15.73 -27.92 2.94
C ARG A 286 -16.05 -28.69 1.66
N ASN A 287 -15.07 -28.89 0.77
CA ASN A 287 -15.24 -29.61 -0.49
C ASN A 287 -14.79 -31.08 -0.41
N LEU A 288 -14.47 -31.59 0.78
CA LEU A 288 -13.92 -32.93 0.99
C LEU A 288 -14.87 -34.07 0.62
N ASP A 289 -16.17 -33.79 0.46
CA ASP A 289 -17.15 -34.77 -0.05
C ASP A 289 -17.03 -35.01 -1.55
N GLU A 290 -16.29 -34.17 -2.28
CA GLU A 290 -16.08 -34.30 -3.71
C GLU A 290 -14.88 -35.21 -4.01
N GLU A 291 -15.04 -36.10 -5.00
CA GLU A 291 -14.04 -37.12 -5.35
C GLU A 291 -12.63 -36.55 -5.64
N PRO A 292 -12.46 -35.43 -6.38
CA PRO A 292 -11.13 -34.86 -6.65
C PRO A 292 -10.38 -34.46 -5.38
N PHE A 293 -11.07 -33.90 -4.39
CA PHE A 293 -10.49 -33.52 -3.10
C PHE A 293 -10.03 -34.75 -2.30
N GLN A 294 -10.81 -35.84 -2.33
CA GLN A 294 -10.42 -37.08 -1.65
C GLN A 294 -9.19 -37.73 -2.29
N LYS A 295 -9.09 -37.71 -3.62
CA LYS A 295 -7.94 -38.26 -4.37
C LYS A 295 -6.64 -37.51 -4.07
N GLU A 296 -6.71 -36.19 -3.98
CA GLU A 296 -5.55 -35.33 -3.79
C GLU A 296 -5.18 -35.07 -2.32
N LEU A 297 -5.94 -35.64 -1.38
CA LEU A 297 -5.81 -35.39 0.05
C LEU A 297 -4.39 -35.61 0.58
N GLY A 298 -3.70 -36.66 0.12
CA GLY A 298 -2.32 -36.94 0.52
C GLY A 298 -1.34 -35.88 0.04
N SER A 299 -1.53 -35.36 -1.17
CA SER A 299 -0.71 -34.27 -1.69
C SER A 299 -0.98 -32.97 -0.93
N PHE A 300 -2.24 -32.67 -0.63
CA PHE A 300 -2.61 -31.47 0.14
C PHE A 300 -2.04 -31.51 1.56
N MET A 301 -2.13 -32.65 2.24
CA MET A 301 -1.50 -32.85 3.55
C MET A 301 0.02 -32.74 3.50
N GLY A 302 0.64 -33.18 2.41
CA GLY A 302 2.06 -33.02 2.18
C GLY A 302 2.50 -31.56 2.17
N ILE A 303 1.69 -30.66 1.59
CA ILE A 303 1.97 -29.21 1.59
C ILE A 303 1.94 -28.64 3.01
N LEU A 304 0.94 -29.03 3.82
CA LEU A 304 0.78 -28.53 5.19
C LEU A 304 1.83 -29.08 6.17
N LYS A 305 2.45 -30.21 5.83
CA LYS A 305 3.44 -30.90 6.66
C LYS A 305 4.60 -29.99 7.05
N ASP A 306 5.08 -29.16 6.14
CA ASP A 306 6.31 -28.39 6.33
C ASP A 306 6.06 -26.97 6.89
N VAL A 307 4.79 -26.59 7.05
CA VAL A 307 4.40 -25.27 7.58
C VAL A 307 4.60 -25.23 9.10
N ARG A 308 5.46 -24.33 9.57
CA ARG A 308 5.74 -24.12 10.99
C ARG A 308 5.79 -22.62 11.29
N TYR A 309 4.95 -22.20 12.24
CA TYR A 309 4.98 -20.84 12.75
C TYR A 309 5.83 -20.78 14.02
N SER A 310 6.64 -19.73 14.16
CA SER A 310 7.43 -19.45 15.35
C SER A 310 6.54 -19.05 16.53
N GLU A 311 5.57 -18.17 16.28
CA GLU A 311 4.59 -17.70 17.27
C GLU A 311 3.32 -18.56 17.25
N MET A 312 3.36 -19.65 18.02
CA MET A 312 2.29 -20.64 18.15
C MET A 312 0.91 -20.03 18.45
N LEU A 313 0.85 -19.02 19.32
CA LEU A 313 -0.42 -18.43 19.71
C LEU A 313 -1.06 -17.64 18.55
N GLN A 314 -0.25 -16.86 17.83
CA GLN A 314 -0.73 -16.10 16.67
C GLN A 314 -1.21 -17.04 15.55
N ALA A 315 -0.58 -18.21 15.42
CA ALA A 315 -0.97 -19.24 14.46
C ALA A 315 -2.04 -20.23 14.97
N SER A 316 -2.72 -19.94 16.10
CA SER A 316 -3.75 -20.82 16.67
C SER A 316 -4.89 -21.14 15.70
N ASN A 317 -5.29 -20.18 14.85
CA ASN A 317 -6.29 -20.39 13.80
C ASN A 317 -5.85 -21.46 12.79
N TYR A 318 -4.60 -21.39 12.32
CA TYR A 318 -4.02 -22.38 11.41
C TYR A 318 -4.07 -23.79 12.02
N TYR A 319 -3.53 -23.95 13.21
CA TYR A 319 -3.49 -25.25 13.88
C TYR A 319 -4.90 -25.80 14.11
N SER A 320 -5.84 -24.95 14.53
CA SER A 320 -7.24 -25.34 14.73
C SER A 320 -7.89 -25.83 13.44
N SER A 321 -7.69 -25.16 12.30
CA SER A 321 -8.23 -25.59 11.00
C SER A 321 -7.59 -26.89 10.53
N VAL A 322 -6.28 -27.08 10.73
CA VAL A 322 -5.59 -28.36 10.43
C VAL A 322 -6.16 -29.50 11.28
N PHE A 323 -6.34 -29.29 12.59
CA PHE A 323 -6.93 -30.28 13.48
C PHE A 323 -8.36 -30.64 13.07
N CYS A 324 -9.18 -29.64 12.74
CA CYS A 324 -10.55 -29.86 12.22
C CYS A 324 -10.54 -30.68 10.93
N LEU A 325 -9.61 -30.41 10.00
CA LEU A 325 -9.47 -31.19 8.77
C LEU A 325 -9.11 -32.64 9.07
N VAL A 326 -8.10 -32.88 9.93
CA VAL A 326 -7.68 -34.24 10.31
C VAL A 326 -8.80 -35.01 11.01
N GLN A 327 -9.51 -34.39 11.94
CA GLN A 327 -10.68 -34.97 12.59
C GLN A 327 -11.78 -35.32 11.58
N THR A 328 -12.03 -34.44 10.61
CA THR A 328 -13.03 -34.67 9.55
C THR A 328 -12.66 -35.88 8.69
N ILE A 329 -11.39 -35.99 8.28
CA ILE A 329 -10.88 -37.11 7.48
C ILE A 329 -11.01 -38.43 8.24
N ALA A 330 -10.60 -38.45 9.51
CA ALA A 330 -10.67 -39.62 10.36
C ALA A 330 -12.14 -40.04 10.62
N ALA A 331 -13.02 -39.08 10.95
CA ALA A 331 -14.43 -39.33 11.16
C ALA A 331 -15.12 -39.90 9.91
N LYS A 332 -14.79 -39.35 8.73
CA LYS A 332 -15.29 -39.84 7.44
C LYS A 332 -14.56 -41.07 6.91
N ARG A 333 -13.51 -41.54 7.62
CA ARG A 333 -12.67 -42.70 7.25
C ARG A 333 -12.05 -42.57 5.86
N LEU A 334 -11.67 -41.36 5.48
CA LEU A 334 -11.07 -41.08 4.17
C LEU A 334 -9.58 -41.44 4.21
N ASN A 335 -9.14 -42.23 3.23
CA ASN A 335 -7.73 -42.60 3.05
C ASN A 335 -7.05 -43.08 4.35
N LEU A 336 -7.58 -44.15 4.94
CA LEU A 336 -7.13 -44.69 6.24
C LEU A 336 -5.64 -45.02 6.28
N THR A 337 -5.03 -45.38 5.15
CA THR A 337 -3.59 -45.68 5.04
C THR A 337 -2.71 -44.44 5.20
N MET A 338 -3.26 -43.25 4.95
CA MET A 338 -2.58 -41.96 5.13
C MET A 338 -2.62 -41.47 6.58
N LEU A 339 -3.63 -41.85 7.38
CA LEU A 339 -3.79 -41.35 8.75
C LEU A 339 -2.56 -41.59 9.66
N PRO A 340 -1.88 -42.76 9.66
CA PRO A 340 -0.66 -42.96 10.45
C PRO A 340 0.49 -42.03 10.01
N ILE A 341 0.54 -41.70 8.72
CA ILE A 341 1.55 -40.79 8.16
C ILE A 341 1.25 -39.35 8.63
N VAL A 342 -0.01 -38.93 8.59
CA VAL A 342 -0.44 -37.62 9.09
C VAL A 342 -0.20 -37.51 10.60
N GLU A 343 -0.49 -38.55 11.37
CA GLU A 343 -0.21 -38.56 12.81
C GLU A 343 1.29 -38.33 13.07
N SER A 344 2.14 -39.18 12.49
CA SER A 344 3.59 -39.15 12.76
C SER A 344 4.32 -37.95 12.17
N GLN A 345 3.89 -37.42 11.01
CA GLN A 345 4.64 -36.38 10.28
C GLN A 345 4.06 -34.97 10.42
N LEU A 346 2.80 -34.83 10.83
CA LEU A 346 2.16 -33.52 11.00
C LEU A 346 1.71 -33.31 12.45
N ILE A 347 0.91 -34.22 13.02
CA ILE A 347 0.29 -34.01 14.33
C ILE A 347 1.29 -34.14 15.48
N ASP A 348 2.10 -35.21 15.51
CA ASP A 348 3.08 -35.44 16.57
C ASP A 348 4.13 -34.31 16.67
N PRO A 349 4.68 -33.79 15.55
CA PRO A 349 5.56 -32.61 15.59
C PRO A 349 4.87 -31.36 16.16
N ILE A 350 3.62 -31.08 15.78
CA ILE A 350 2.87 -29.93 16.31
C ILE A 350 2.62 -30.11 17.82
N TYR A 351 2.25 -31.32 18.25
CA TYR A 351 2.07 -31.64 19.67
C TYR A 351 3.35 -31.40 20.48
N ALA A 352 4.49 -31.89 19.99
CA ALA A 352 5.78 -31.67 20.64
C ALA A 352 6.10 -30.17 20.76
N GLN A 353 5.94 -29.42 19.67
CA GLN A 353 6.24 -27.99 19.64
C GLN A 353 5.30 -27.18 20.56
N LEU A 354 3.99 -27.49 20.58
CA LEU A 354 3.04 -26.87 21.51
C LEU A 354 3.41 -27.14 22.97
N LYS A 355 3.81 -28.37 23.28
CA LYS A 355 4.19 -28.76 24.65
C LYS A 355 5.40 -27.98 25.12
N ASP A 356 6.42 -27.87 24.28
CA ASP A 356 7.63 -27.12 24.57
C ASP A 356 7.31 -25.62 24.74
N TYR A 357 6.48 -25.05 23.86
CA TYR A 357 6.09 -23.64 23.92
C TYR A 357 5.29 -23.31 25.20
N ILE A 358 4.34 -24.18 25.60
CA ILE A 358 3.58 -24.02 26.84
C ILE A 358 4.52 -24.02 28.05
N GLN A 359 5.49 -24.93 28.12
CA GLN A 359 6.45 -24.98 29.22
C GLN A 359 7.29 -23.70 29.30
N LEU A 360 7.76 -23.20 28.15
CA LEU A 360 8.49 -21.93 28.09
C LEU A 360 7.64 -20.76 28.60
N GLU A 361 6.36 -20.71 28.23
CA GLU A 361 5.46 -19.65 28.69
C GLU A 361 5.17 -19.74 30.20
N GLU A 362 4.97 -20.94 30.73
CA GLU A 362 4.83 -21.13 32.18
C GLU A 362 6.07 -20.68 32.95
N MET A 363 7.27 -20.89 32.39
CA MET A 363 8.52 -20.40 32.96
C MET A 363 8.58 -18.86 32.92
N ARG A 364 8.25 -18.24 31.78
CA ARG A 364 8.17 -16.77 31.64
C ARG A 364 7.23 -16.16 32.68
N GLN A 365 6.04 -16.73 32.85
CA GLN A 365 5.07 -16.25 33.85
C GLN A 365 5.57 -16.40 35.30
N LYS A 366 6.31 -17.47 35.61
CA LYS A 366 6.90 -17.66 36.95
C LYS A 366 7.98 -16.61 37.23
N ASP A 367 8.83 -16.32 36.25
CA ASP A 367 9.90 -15.33 36.38
C ASP A 367 9.36 -13.90 36.53
N GLU A 368 8.28 -13.55 35.82
CA GLU A 368 7.61 -12.26 35.97
C GLU A 368 6.97 -12.08 37.35
N LYS A 369 6.33 -13.13 37.89
CA LYS A 369 5.77 -13.11 39.25
C LYS A 369 6.88 -12.91 40.29
N GLN A 370 8.01 -13.59 40.14
CA GLN A 370 9.17 -13.42 41.03
C GLN A 370 9.79 -12.00 40.95
N LYS A 371 9.79 -11.36 39.77
CA LYS A 371 10.24 -9.97 39.60
C LYS A 371 9.27 -8.95 40.22
N LYS A 372 7.96 -9.18 40.14
CA LYS A 372 6.95 -8.33 40.79
C LYS A 372 6.97 -8.43 42.31
N ASP A 373 7.30 -9.60 42.86
CA ASP A 373 7.41 -9.80 44.31
C ASP A 373 8.72 -9.23 44.92
N SER A 374 9.72 -8.90 44.09
CA SER A 374 11.02 -8.36 44.52
C SER A 374 11.16 -6.83 44.38
N THR A 375 10.14 -6.12 43.89
CA THR A 375 10.13 -4.65 43.82
C THR A 375 9.35 -4.04 45.00
N PRO A 376 9.90 -3.06 45.74
CA PRO A 376 9.19 -2.44 46.87
C PRO A 376 7.98 -1.63 46.36
N ARG A 377 6.79 -1.92 46.92
CA ARG A 377 5.52 -1.27 46.57
C ARG A 377 5.54 0.22 46.93
N ILE A 378 5.39 1.09 45.92
CA ILE A 378 5.04 2.50 46.11
C ILE A 378 3.51 2.59 46.24
N PRO A 379 2.95 3.42 47.14
CA PRO A 379 1.50 3.47 47.37
C PRO A 379 0.74 3.93 46.12
N GLU A 380 -0.26 3.14 45.73
CA GLU A 380 -1.20 3.42 44.65
C GLU A 380 -2.08 4.61 45.03
N ASN A 381 -1.87 5.74 44.36
CA ASN A 381 -2.90 6.77 44.23
C ASN A 381 -2.76 7.41 42.84
N ILE A 382 -3.86 7.29 42.09
CA ILE A 382 -4.25 7.88 40.79
C ILE A 382 -4.53 6.76 39.79
N GLY A 383 -5.76 6.23 39.87
CA GLY A 383 -6.34 5.38 38.84
C GLY A 383 -6.79 6.23 37.67
N PHE A 384 -6.19 5.97 36.51
CA PHE A 384 -6.83 6.20 35.22
C PHE A 384 -7.19 4.81 34.68
N GLU A 385 -8.45 4.40 34.92
CA GLU A 385 -9.04 3.26 34.22
C GLU A 385 -9.30 3.66 32.77
N VAL A 386 -8.41 3.23 31.88
CA VAL A 386 -8.80 2.94 30.50
C VAL A 386 -8.88 1.42 30.41
N ALA A 387 -10.08 0.90 30.69
CA ALA A 387 -10.37 -0.52 30.51
C ALA A 387 -10.31 -0.84 29.00
N MET A 388 -9.17 -1.33 28.54
CA MET A 388 -9.15 -2.19 27.36
C MET A 388 -9.75 -3.55 27.77
N PRO A 389 -10.65 -4.14 26.97
CA PRO A 389 -11.09 -5.50 27.24
C PRO A 389 -9.88 -6.43 27.10
N ALA A 390 -9.46 -7.03 28.21
CA ALA A 390 -8.42 -8.05 28.21
C ALA A 390 -8.90 -9.25 27.36
N PRO A 391 -8.02 -9.87 26.54
CA PRO A 391 -8.38 -11.11 25.88
C PRO A 391 -8.72 -12.17 26.92
N GLU A 392 -9.72 -13.01 26.63
CA GLU A 392 -10.21 -14.06 27.50
C GLU A 392 -9.09 -15.09 27.78
N GLY A 393 -8.54 -15.09 28.99
CA GLY A 393 -7.55 -16.08 29.46
C GLY A 393 -6.08 -15.71 29.23
N THR A 394 -5.20 -16.41 29.96
CA THR A 394 -3.74 -16.31 29.83
C THR A 394 -3.23 -16.99 28.54
N ILE A 395 -2.04 -16.63 28.06
CA ILE A 395 -1.40 -17.26 26.88
C ILE A 395 -1.33 -18.78 27.04
N VAL A 396 -1.01 -19.27 28.25
CA VAL A 396 -0.96 -20.71 28.56
C VAL A 396 -2.32 -21.37 28.38
N GLU A 397 -3.40 -20.77 28.90
CA GLU A 397 -4.76 -21.31 28.77
C GLU A 397 -5.20 -21.38 27.31
N GLN A 398 -4.87 -20.36 26.51
CA GLN A 398 -5.19 -20.34 25.08
C GLN A 398 -4.41 -21.43 24.32
N LEU A 399 -3.12 -21.61 24.61
CA LEU A 399 -2.32 -22.68 24.01
C LEU A 399 -2.75 -24.08 24.48
N GLN A 400 -3.22 -24.23 25.72
CA GLN A 400 -3.80 -25.48 26.21
C GLN A 400 -5.07 -25.86 25.45
N LEU A 401 -5.88 -24.87 25.01
CA LEU A 401 -7.03 -25.13 24.14
C LEU A 401 -6.59 -25.65 22.77
N VAL A 402 -5.53 -25.08 22.20
CA VAL A 402 -4.95 -25.58 20.93
C VAL A 402 -4.40 -26.99 21.11
N MET A 403 -3.70 -27.26 22.22
CA MET A 403 -3.22 -28.59 22.58
C MET A 403 -4.35 -29.61 22.67
N PHE A 404 -5.47 -29.25 23.30
CA PHE A 404 -6.64 -30.11 23.38
C PHE A 404 -7.16 -30.49 21.97
N GLY A 405 -7.21 -29.54 21.03
CA GLY A 405 -7.57 -29.82 19.63
C GLY A 405 -6.61 -30.81 18.95
N CYS A 406 -5.32 -30.71 19.26
CA CYS A 406 -4.30 -31.65 18.79
C CYS A 406 -4.55 -33.08 19.33
N GLU A 407 -4.80 -33.20 20.64
CA GLU A 407 -5.10 -34.47 21.30
C GLU A 407 -6.39 -35.12 20.76
N GLN A 408 -7.44 -34.32 20.52
CA GLN A 408 -8.65 -34.82 19.87
C GLN A 408 -8.34 -35.39 18.48
N SER A 409 -7.52 -34.71 17.69
CA SER A 409 -7.15 -35.19 16.35
C SER A 409 -6.47 -36.57 16.41
N ARG A 410 -5.56 -36.79 17.36
CA ARG A 410 -4.93 -38.10 17.59
C ARG A 410 -5.93 -39.17 18.00
N LYS A 411 -6.86 -38.82 18.90
CA LYS A 411 -7.93 -39.75 19.31
C LYS A 411 -8.80 -40.16 18.12
N PHE A 412 -9.23 -39.22 17.29
CA PHE A 412 -10.02 -39.51 16.09
C PHE A 412 -9.27 -40.44 15.13
N ILE A 413 -7.95 -40.23 14.95
CA ILE A 413 -7.10 -41.13 14.15
C ILE A 413 -7.09 -42.54 14.75
N ALA A 414 -6.82 -42.67 16.05
CA ALA A 414 -6.78 -43.97 16.73
C ALA A 414 -8.12 -44.71 16.65
N ASP A 415 -9.23 -44.00 16.86
CA ASP A 415 -10.59 -44.54 16.74
C ASP A 415 -10.89 -45.01 15.30
N ALA A 416 -10.48 -44.23 14.29
CA ALA A 416 -10.64 -44.61 12.89
C ALA A 416 -9.83 -45.88 12.55
N LEU A 417 -8.58 -45.98 12.99
CA LEU A 417 -7.69 -47.11 12.70
C LEU A 417 -8.06 -48.39 13.45
N SER A 418 -8.50 -48.28 14.71
CA SER A 418 -8.93 -49.43 15.51
C SER A 418 -10.17 -50.13 14.93
N SER A 419 -11.02 -49.39 14.23
CA SER A 419 -12.25 -49.90 13.63
C SER A 419 -12.07 -50.64 12.30
N VAL A 420 -10.83 -50.78 11.83
CA VAL A 420 -10.42 -51.48 10.59
C VAL A 420 -9.79 -52.84 10.91
N GLN A 421 -9.39 -53.06 12.16
CA GLN A 421 -8.91 -54.33 12.72
C GLN A 421 -10.09 -55.18 13.19
#